data_AF-A0A5C9EFW0-F1
#
_entry.id   AF-A0A5C9EFW0-F1
#
_cell.length_a   1.000
_cell.length_b   1.000
_cell.length_c   1.000
_cell.angle_alpha   90.00
_cell.angle_beta   90.00
_cell.angle_gamma   90.00
#
_symmetry.space_group_name_H-M   'P 1'
#
loop_
_entity.id
_entity.type
_entity.pdbx_description
1 polymer ?
#
loop_
_entity_poly.entity_id
_entity_poly.type
_entity_poly.pdbx_seq_one_letter_code
_entity_poly.pdbx_strand_id
1 'polypeptide(L)'
;MSSIKSQNDISILTDQTAIKGTSYKIQLGISEDIWIIRLWKGGAILESKRMESGIEETPNQNEMVQFILNAIPIPNINPMKVMNTLQGLIKEVVEKRKKIESKKKPVHEFDKVKSEFLLKNKFQDCRKRYDFLKHIKELILNGASGTKILSEYEKFPRHFPGILRMFEPTLKELGDKKIINHMDESNKPQMLQRINSLDSFFKTLKKEISHLSTEMAQLEKRMK
;
A
#
# COMPACT_ATOMS: atom_id res chain seq x y z
N MET A 1 -14.07 12.98 40.58
CA MET A 1 -14.86 11.73 40.54
C MET A 1 -15.73 11.75 39.30
N SER A 2 -15.71 10.65 38.53
CA SER A 2 -16.67 10.23 37.48
C SER A 2 -16.94 11.19 36.31
N SER A 3 -16.75 10.84 35.04
CA SER A 3 -17.18 9.59 34.43
C SER A 3 -16.37 9.23 33.17
N ILE A 4 -15.79 8.04 33.21
CA ILE A 4 -15.40 7.24 32.04
C ILE A 4 -16.69 6.84 31.32
N LYS A 5 -16.99 7.45 30.17
CA LYS A 5 -18.00 7.03 29.19
C LYS A 5 -17.38 7.37 27.82
N SER A 6 -16.76 6.45 27.11
CA SER A 6 -17.42 5.45 26.24
C SER A 6 -16.48 4.25 26.10
N GLN A 7 -16.92 3.10 26.63
CA GLN A 7 -16.20 1.82 26.53
C GLN A 7 -16.84 0.86 25.51
N ASN A 8 -17.89 1.28 24.77
CA ASN A 8 -18.82 0.33 24.11
C ASN A 8 -18.90 0.34 22.57
N ASP A 9 -18.11 1.13 21.84
CA ASP A 9 -18.23 1.18 20.37
C ASP A 9 -17.21 0.31 19.62
N ILE A 10 -16.89 -0.89 20.11
CA ILE A 10 -15.99 -1.82 19.41
C ILE A 10 -16.68 -3.16 19.19
N SER A 11 -16.98 -3.49 17.92
CA SER A 11 -17.74 -4.68 17.55
C SER A 11 -16.91 -5.97 17.57
N ILE A 12 -15.58 -5.88 17.39
CA ILE A 12 -14.68 -7.04 17.45
C ILE A 12 -13.40 -6.64 18.21
N LEU A 13 -13.09 -7.37 19.29
CA LEU A 13 -11.85 -7.22 20.06
C LEU A 13 -11.10 -8.56 20.10
N THR A 14 -9.77 -8.49 19.99
CA THR A 14 -8.88 -9.61 20.31
C THR A 14 -8.70 -9.73 21.82
N ASP A 15 -8.14 -10.85 22.23
CA ASP A 15 -7.59 -10.97 23.57
C ASP A 15 -6.36 -10.06 23.74
N GLN A 16 -6.03 -9.74 24.99
CA GLN A 16 -4.84 -8.97 25.33
C GLN A 16 -3.60 -9.86 25.15
N THR A 17 -2.85 -9.65 24.08
CA THR A 17 -1.66 -10.47 23.77
C THR A 17 -0.39 -9.79 24.26
N ALA A 18 0.39 -10.50 25.06
CA ALA A 18 1.65 -10.00 25.60
C ALA A 18 2.73 -9.82 24.52
N ILE A 19 3.45 -8.71 24.58
CA ILE A 19 4.68 -8.53 23.79
C ILE A 19 5.79 -9.28 24.51
N LYS A 20 6.33 -10.33 23.87
CA LYS A 20 7.33 -11.23 24.46
C LYS A 20 8.53 -10.46 25.04
N GLY A 21 8.83 -10.71 26.32
CA GLY A 21 9.94 -10.07 27.03
C GLY A 21 9.61 -8.69 27.60
N THR A 22 8.32 -8.33 27.68
CA THR A 22 7.88 -7.06 28.27
C THR A 22 6.63 -7.28 29.13
N SER A 23 6.30 -6.31 29.98
CA SER A 23 5.05 -6.28 30.76
C SER A 23 3.86 -5.67 29.99
N TYR A 24 4.06 -5.30 28.73
CA TYR A 24 3.03 -4.68 27.90
C TYR A 24 2.24 -5.73 27.13
N LYS A 25 0.95 -5.45 26.95
CA LYS A 25 0.06 -6.25 26.10
C LYS A 25 -0.58 -5.36 25.05
N ILE A 26 -0.81 -5.93 23.88
CA ILE A 26 -1.53 -5.27 22.79
C ILE A 26 -2.90 -5.90 22.69
N GLN A 27 -3.92 -5.06 22.55
CA GLN A 27 -5.24 -5.48 22.15
C GLN A 27 -5.60 -4.72 20.87
N LEU A 28 -6.10 -5.46 19.89
CA LEU A 28 -6.59 -4.92 18.65
C LEU A 28 -8.10 -5.06 18.62
N GLY A 29 -8.74 -4.05 18.06
CA GLY A 29 -10.16 -4.11 17.76
C GLY A 29 -10.46 -3.47 16.44
N ILE A 30 -11.62 -3.79 15.92
CA ILE A 30 -12.19 -3.13 14.76
C ILE A 30 -13.66 -2.85 15.04
N SER A 31 -14.09 -1.65 14.65
CA SER A 31 -15.49 -1.27 14.59
C SER A 31 -15.71 -0.62 13.23
N GLU A 32 -16.59 -1.19 12.42
CA GLU A 32 -16.77 -0.82 11.02
C GLU A 32 -15.45 -0.96 10.23
N ASP A 33 -14.70 0.14 10.01
CA ASP A 33 -13.32 0.12 9.46
C ASP A 33 -12.33 0.92 10.29
N ILE A 34 -12.73 1.37 11.46
CA ILE A 34 -11.83 2.02 12.40
C ILE A 34 -11.18 0.91 13.21
N TRP A 35 -9.90 0.72 12.95
CA TRP A 35 -9.04 -0.11 13.77
C TRP A 35 -8.65 0.64 15.02
N ILE A 36 -8.70 -0.06 16.13
CA ILE A 36 -8.36 0.49 17.44
C ILE A 36 -7.25 -0.37 18.01
N ILE A 37 -6.11 0.26 18.24
CA ILE A 37 -4.98 -0.36 18.93
C ILE A 37 -5.00 0.16 20.35
N ARG A 38 -4.99 -0.75 21.32
CA ARG A 38 -4.85 -0.45 22.74
C ARG A 38 -3.58 -1.07 23.27
N LEU A 39 -2.75 -0.24 23.88
CA LEU A 39 -1.58 -0.68 24.62
C LEU A 39 -1.96 -0.79 26.11
N TRP A 40 -1.73 -1.96 26.70
CA TRP A 40 -2.05 -2.26 28.08
C TRP A 40 -0.79 -2.43 28.91
N LYS A 41 -0.84 -1.98 30.17
CA LYS A 41 0.18 -2.21 31.20
C LYS A 41 -0.50 -2.39 32.56
N GLY A 42 -0.18 -3.48 33.27
CA GLY A 42 -0.68 -3.70 34.63
C GLY A 42 -2.20 -3.69 34.77
N GLY A 43 -2.94 -4.08 33.72
CA GLY A 43 -4.41 -4.10 33.71
C GLY A 43 -5.08 -2.78 33.34
N ALA A 44 -4.33 -1.72 33.08
CA ALA A 44 -4.84 -0.45 32.57
C ALA A 44 -4.46 -0.25 31.10
N ILE A 45 -5.30 0.50 30.37
CA ILE A 45 -4.95 1.01 29.03
C ILE A 45 -3.98 2.16 29.24
N LEU A 46 -2.76 2.01 28.73
CA LEU A 46 -1.74 3.04 28.76
C LEU A 46 -1.98 4.07 27.65
N GLU A 47 -2.29 3.59 26.44
CA GLU A 47 -2.47 4.43 25.27
C GLU A 47 -3.39 3.75 24.26
N SER A 48 -4.12 4.54 23.46
CA SER A 48 -4.98 3.99 22.41
C SER A 48 -5.06 4.88 21.18
N LYS A 49 -5.01 4.27 20.00
CA LYS A 49 -5.12 5.02 18.73
C LYS A 49 -6.15 4.38 17.81
N ARG A 50 -6.94 5.25 17.19
CA ARG A 50 -7.86 4.92 16.10
C ARG A 50 -7.11 5.09 14.78
N MET A 51 -7.26 4.14 13.87
CA MET A 51 -6.61 4.12 12.56
C MET A 51 -7.61 3.66 11.50
N GLU A 52 -7.59 4.31 10.36
CA GLU A 52 -8.38 3.88 9.19
C GLU A 52 -7.60 2.83 8.40
N SER A 53 -8.32 1.89 7.79
CA SER A 53 -7.73 0.97 6.80
C SER A 53 -7.19 1.79 5.62
N GLY A 54 -5.98 1.44 5.17
CA GLY A 54 -5.35 2.10 4.03
C GLY A 54 -5.78 1.50 2.69
N ILE A 55 -4.83 1.39 1.76
CA ILE A 55 -5.01 0.70 0.47
C ILE A 55 -5.26 -0.81 0.68
N GLU A 56 -4.82 -1.35 1.81
CA GLU A 56 -5.05 -2.73 2.24
C GLU A 56 -6.29 -2.83 3.15
N GLU A 57 -6.89 -4.02 3.29
CA GLU A 57 -8.00 -4.29 4.25
C GLU A 57 -7.62 -4.03 5.74
N THR A 58 -6.37 -3.65 5.99
CA THR A 58 -5.78 -3.35 7.30
C THR A 58 -5.04 -2.02 7.26
N PRO A 59 -4.91 -1.29 8.38
CA PRO A 59 -4.10 -0.08 8.45
C PRO A 59 -2.62 -0.37 8.23
N ASN A 60 -1.84 0.69 8.00
CA ASN A 60 -0.41 0.57 7.81
C ASN A 60 0.26 -0.05 9.04
N GLN A 61 0.76 -1.29 8.90
CA GLN A 61 1.35 -2.05 10.01
C GLN A 61 2.59 -1.36 10.59
N ASN A 62 3.38 -0.66 9.76
CA ASN A 62 4.54 0.09 10.25
C ASN A 62 4.11 1.27 11.13
N GLU A 63 3.01 1.94 10.78
CA GLU A 63 2.45 3.01 11.60
C GLU A 63 1.94 2.48 12.95
N MET A 64 1.27 1.31 12.95
CA MET A 64 0.85 0.65 14.18
C MET A 64 2.03 0.34 15.11
N VAL A 65 3.12 -0.20 14.56
CA VAL A 65 4.32 -0.51 15.32
C VAL A 65 4.97 0.77 15.86
N GLN A 66 5.09 1.82 15.05
CA GLN A 66 5.62 3.10 15.52
C GLN A 66 4.79 3.70 16.66
N PHE A 67 3.46 3.66 16.56
CA PHE A 67 2.58 4.08 17.64
C PHE A 67 2.88 3.32 18.95
N ILE A 68 3.02 1.99 18.88
CA ILE A 68 3.33 1.16 20.06
C ILE A 68 4.71 1.50 20.63
N LEU A 69 5.72 1.65 19.78
CA LEU A 69 7.08 1.96 20.23
C LEU A 69 7.17 3.35 20.88
N ASN A 70 6.46 4.34 20.34
CA ASN A 70 6.42 5.69 20.89
C ASN A 70 5.70 5.74 22.24
N ALA A 71 4.68 4.89 22.44
CA ALA A 71 3.91 4.85 23.67
C ALA A 71 4.61 4.07 24.80
N ILE A 72 5.64 3.26 24.50
CA ILE A 72 6.36 2.49 25.51
C ILE A 72 7.59 3.26 25.99
N PRO A 73 7.68 3.64 27.27
CA PRO A 73 8.83 4.40 27.81
C PRO A 73 10.12 3.55 28.00
N ILE A 74 10.30 2.45 27.24
CA ILE A 74 11.48 1.59 27.35
C ILE A 74 12.36 1.75 26.11
N PRO A 75 13.63 2.19 26.26
CA PRO A 75 14.50 2.54 25.13
C PRO A 75 15.02 1.35 24.29
N ASN A 76 14.62 0.10 24.57
CA ASN A 76 15.19 -1.07 23.91
C ASN A 76 14.18 -2.20 23.62
N ILE A 77 12.93 -1.84 23.30
CA ILE A 77 11.99 -2.83 22.76
C ILE A 77 12.38 -3.19 21.34
N ASN A 78 12.45 -4.50 21.07
CA ASN A 78 12.71 -5.01 19.74
C ASN A 78 11.45 -4.81 18.84
N PRO A 79 11.53 -3.99 17.78
CA PRO A 79 10.40 -3.73 16.88
C PRO A 79 9.85 -4.99 16.21
N MET A 80 10.70 -5.97 15.91
CA MET A 80 10.27 -7.23 15.30
C MET A 80 9.37 -8.04 16.22
N LYS A 81 9.58 -7.97 17.54
CA LYS A 81 8.70 -8.65 18.50
C LYS A 81 7.32 -8.00 18.53
N VAL A 82 7.26 -6.67 18.46
CA VAL A 82 6.01 -5.91 18.36
C VAL A 82 5.29 -6.25 17.06
N MET A 83 6.00 -6.23 15.94
CA MET A 83 5.45 -6.57 14.61
C MET A 83 4.87 -7.99 14.58
N ASN A 84 5.60 -8.99 15.09
CA ASN A 84 5.13 -10.38 15.09
C ASN A 84 3.86 -10.57 15.93
N THR A 85 3.80 -9.93 17.11
CA THR A 85 2.59 -9.94 17.95
C THR A 85 1.43 -9.26 17.22
N LEU A 86 1.68 -8.11 16.59
CA LEU A 86 0.68 -7.35 15.86
C LEU A 86 0.11 -8.14 14.67
N GLN A 87 0.96 -8.80 13.88
CA GLN A 87 0.51 -9.61 12.74
C GLN A 87 -0.37 -10.78 13.16
N GLY A 88 -0.07 -11.42 14.30
CA GLY A 88 -0.92 -12.47 14.86
C GLY A 88 -2.31 -11.95 15.21
N LEU A 89 -2.36 -10.80 15.90
CA LEU A 89 -3.61 -10.15 16.27
C LEU A 89 -4.41 -9.66 15.05
N ILE A 90 -3.77 -9.11 14.02
CA ILE A 90 -4.43 -8.69 12.79
C ILE A 90 -5.13 -9.88 12.11
N LYS A 91 -4.43 -11.02 12.00
CA LYS A 91 -5.02 -12.26 11.44
C LYS A 91 -6.25 -12.69 12.24
N GLU A 92 -6.16 -12.66 13.57
CA GLU A 92 -7.27 -13.01 14.45
C GLU A 92 -8.50 -12.09 14.23
N VAL A 93 -8.29 -10.77 14.17
CA VAL A 93 -9.37 -9.80 13.90
C VAL A 93 -10.01 -10.07 12.55
N VAL A 94 -9.21 -10.26 11.50
CA VAL A 94 -9.70 -10.52 10.14
C VAL A 94 -10.49 -11.83 10.09
N GLU A 95 -10.02 -12.89 10.74
CA GLU A 95 -10.74 -14.16 10.83
C GLU A 95 -12.05 -14.05 11.61
N LYS A 96 -12.04 -13.35 12.75
CA LYS A 96 -13.26 -13.09 13.55
C LYS A 96 -14.28 -12.29 12.74
N ARG A 97 -13.83 -11.26 12.01
CA ARG A 97 -14.66 -10.44 11.12
C ARG A 97 -15.30 -11.29 10.02
N LYS A 98 -14.50 -12.08 9.29
CA LYS A 98 -14.99 -12.99 8.24
C LYS A 98 -16.02 -14.00 8.77
N LYS A 99 -15.82 -14.54 9.98
CA LYS A 99 -16.77 -15.47 10.62
C LYS A 99 -18.08 -14.82 11.04
N ILE A 100 -18.05 -13.53 11.41
CA ILE A 100 -19.26 -12.77 11.76
C ILE A 100 -20.01 -12.37 10.48
N GLU A 101 -19.29 -11.93 9.46
CA GLU A 101 -19.83 -11.58 8.14
C GLU A 101 -20.44 -12.80 7.43
N SER A 102 -19.83 -13.99 7.53
CA SER A 102 -20.37 -15.21 6.93
C SER A 102 -21.64 -15.74 7.60
N LYS A 103 -21.89 -15.36 8.86
CA LYS A 103 -23.10 -15.74 9.62
C LYS A 103 -24.25 -14.75 9.46
N LYS A 104 -24.03 -13.56 8.89
CA LYS A 104 -25.07 -12.55 8.63
C LYS A 104 -25.36 -12.46 7.12
N LYS A 105 -26.58 -12.83 6.69
CA LYS A 105 -27.18 -12.35 5.42
C LYS A 105 -28.60 -11.84 5.72
N PRO A 106 -29.12 -10.79 5.05
CA PRO A 106 -28.64 -10.23 3.79
C PRO A 106 -27.89 -8.89 3.93
N VAL A 107 -27.21 -8.55 2.84
CA VAL A 107 -26.39 -7.36 2.58
C VAL A 107 -27.12 -6.08 2.99
N HIS A 108 -26.59 -5.35 3.97
CA HIS A 108 -27.03 -3.98 4.23
C HIS A 108 -26.52 -3.08 3.11
N GLU A 109 -27.37 -2.17 2.66
CA GLU A 109 -27.12 -1.17 1.61
C GLU A 109 -25.80 -0.39 1.82
N PHE A 110 -25.39 -0.20 3.07
CA PHE A 110 -24.09 0.38 3.46
C PHE A 110 -22.87 -0.43 3.00
N ASP A 111 -22.91 -1.77 3.05
CA ASP A 111 -21.78 -2.62 2.58
C ASP A 111 -21.67 -2.61 1.06
N LYS A 112 -22.80 -2.43 0.36
CA LYS A 112 -22.82 -2.28 -1.11
C LYS A 112 -22.23 -0.92 -1.53
N VAL A 113 -22.66 0.17 -0.89
CA VAL A 113 -22.12 1.52 -1.12
C VAL A 113 -20.62 1.59 -0.83
N LYS A 114 -20.16 0.91 0.22
CA LYS A 114 -18.77 0.88 0.63
C LYS A 114 -17.88 -0.02 -0.23
N SER A 115 -18.36 -1.21 -0.62
CA SER A 115 -17.65 -2.04 -1.58
C SER A 115 -17.55 -1.35 -2.95
N GLU A 116 -18.60 -0.65 -3.38
CA GLU A 116 -18.56 0.22 -4.55
C GLU A 116 -17.56 1.38 -4.39
N PHE A 117 -17.48 2.01 -3.21
CA PHE A 117 -16.51 3.07 -2.93
C PHE A 117 -15.06 2.56 -3.00
N LEU A 118 -14.77 1.40 -2.40
CA LEU A 118 -13.44 0.77 -2.46
C LEU A 118 -13.07 0.36 -3.89
N LEU A 119 -14.03 -0.19 -4.65
CA LEU A 119 -13.84 -0.53 -6.06
C LEU A 119 -13.60 0.74 -6.91
N LYS A 120 -14.34 1.83 -6.65
CA LYS A 120 -14.14 3.13 -7.31
C LYS A 120 -12.77 3.73 -7.02
N ASN A 121 -12.33 3.72 -5.77
CA ASN A 121 -10.99 4.21 -5.40
C ASN A 121 -9.89 3.37 -6.07
N LYS A 122 -10.02 2.04 -6.01
CA LYS A 122 -9.06 1.14 -6.66
C LYS A 122 -9.03 1.35 -8.19
N PHE A 123 -10.19 1.55 -8.81
CA PHE A 123 -10.29 1.87 -10.24
C PHE A 123 -9.63 3.22 -10.56
N GLN A 124 -9.88 4.25 -9.74
CA GLN A 124 -9.30 5.58 -9.93
C GLN A 124 -7.78 5.56 -9.82
N ASP A 125 -7.23 4.78 -8.89
CA ASP A 125 -5.78 4.61 -8.75
C ASP A 125 -5.18 3.82 -9.90
N CYS A 126 -5.82 2.72 -10.35
CA CYS A 126 -5.40 2.00 -11.55
C CYS A 126 -5.40 2.91 -12.78
N ARG A 127 -6.43 3.74 -12.93
CA ARG A 127 -6.55 4.70 -14.02
C ARG A 127 -5.43 5.74 -14.00
N LYS A 128 -5.15 6.35 -12.84
CA LYS A 128 -4.02 7.30 -12.68
C LYS A 128 -2.69 6.65 -13.07
N ARG A 129 -2.46 5.38 -12.70
CA ARG A 129 -1.23 4.63 -13.06
C ARG A 129 -1.17 4.39 -14.56
N TYR A 130 -2.28 3.97 -15.16
CA TYR A 130 -2.39 3.72 -16.58
C TYR A 130 -2.13 4.98 -17.40
N ASP A 131 -2.82 6.08 -17.07
CA ASP A 131 -2.70 7.37 -17.78
C ASP A 131 -1.27 7.89 -17.71
N PHE A 132 -0.63 7.76 -16.55
CA PHE A 132 0.77 8.14 -16.37
C PHE A 132 1.72 7.30 -17.25
N LEU A 133 1.63 5.98 -17.20
CA LEU A 133 2.51 5.12 -17.99
C LEU A 133 2.30 5.32 -19.49
N LYS A 134 1.05 5.58 -19.91
CA LYS A 134 0.72 5.92 -21.28
C LYS A 134 1.35 7.25 -21.69
N HIS A 135 1.27 8.27 -20.84
CA HIS A 135 1.92 9.55 -21.07
C HIS A 135 3.45 9.40 -21.23
N ILE A 136 4.10 8.63 -20.36
CA ILE A 136 5.54 8.35 -20.45
C ILE A 136 5.87 7.61 -21.76
N LYS A 137 5.05 6.62 -22.15
CA LYS A 137 5.20 5.92 -23.43
C LYS A 137 5.17 6.90 -24.61
N GLU A 138 4.19 7.79 -24.62
CA GLU A 138 4.00 8.79 -25.69
C GLU A 138 5.17 9.77 -25.74
N LEU A 139 5.66 10.23 -24.58
CA LEU A 139 6.85 11.07 -24.51
C LEU A 139 8.08 10.39 -25.12
N ILE A 140 8.31 9.11 -24.80
CA ILE A 140 9.43 8.34 -25.36
C ILE A 140 9.29 8.23 -26.88
N LEU A 141 8.09 7.88 -27.37
CA LEU A 141 7.80 7.77 -28.81
C LEU A 141 7.97 9.11 -29.54
N ASN A 142 7.68 10.23 -28.87
CA ASN A 142 7.89 11.58 -29.38
C ASN A 142 9.34 12.08 -29.21
N GLY A 143 10.26 11.20 -28.79
CA GLY A 143 11.69 11.49 -28.69
C GLY A 143 12.10 12.29 -27.45
N ALA A 144 11.40 12.12 -26.32
CA ALA A 144 11.83 12.67 -25.04
C ALA A 144 13.21 12.15 -24.62
N SER A 145 13.95 12.99 -23.90
CA SER A 145 15.23 12.66 -23.29
C SER A 145 15.06 11.94 -21.94
N GLY A 146 16.15 11.33 -21.46
CA GLY A 146 16.19 10.75 -20.11
C GLY A 146 15.85 11.77 -19.03
N THR A 147 16.41 12.98 -19.12
CA THR A 147 16.15 14.12 -18.20
C THR A 147 14.69 14.54 -18.19
N LYS A 148 14.04 14.60 -19.36
CA LYS A 148 12.62 14.93 -19.47
C LYS A 148 11.73 13.87 -18.86
N ILE A 149 12.06 12.58 -19.04
CA ILE A 149 11.30 11.50 -18.41
C ILE A 149 11.48 11.50 -16.88
N LEU A 150 12.69 11.79 -16.40
CA LEU A 150 12.95 11.92 -14.96
C LEU A 150 12.18 13.07 -14.31
N SER A 151 12.10 14.23 -14.97
CA SER A 151 11.34 15.37 -14.42
C SER A 151 9.84 15.09 -14.37
N GLU A 152 9.30 14.30 -15.29
CA GLU A 152 7.90 13.83 -15.18
C GLU A 152 7.70 12.84 -14.03
N TYR A 153 8.71 12.03 -13.68
CA TYR A 153 8.62 11.14 -12.50
C TYR A 153 8.57 11.91 -11.18
N GLU A 154 9.32 13.01 -11.07
CA GLU A 154 9.35 13.83 -9.85
C GLU A 154 8.00 14.50 -9.54
N LYS A 155 7.20 14.77 -10.58
CA LYS A 155 5.85 15.33 -10.44
C LYS A 155 4.82 14.30 -9.95
N PHE A 156 5.14 13.01 -9.94
CA PHE A 156 4.23 11.96 -9.52
C PHE A 156 4.48 11.50 -8.07
N PRO A 157 3.43 11.09 -7.33
CA PRO A 157 3.58 10.62 -5.95
C PRO A 157 4.63 9.51 -5.82
N ARG A 158 5.47 9.57 -4.77
CA ARG A 158 6.63 8.68 -4.57
C ARG A 158 6.30 7.18 -4.52
N HIS A 159 5.03 6.81 -4.42
CA HIS A 159 4.54 5.44 -4.29
C HIS A 159 4.13 4.80 -5.64
N PHE A 160 4.11 5.57 -6.73
CA PHE A 160 3.40 5.18 -7.96
C PHE A 160 4.22 4.38 -9.00
N PRO A 161 5.53 4.58 -9.18
CA PRO A 161 6.27 3.80 -10.17
C PRO A 161 7.53 3.14 -9.61
N GLY A 162 7.35 2.10 -8.78
CA GLY A 162 8.47 1.25 -8.34
C GLY A 162 9.23 0.63 -9.52
N ILE A 163 8.51 0.25 -10.58
CA ILE A 163 9.09 -0.33 -11.80
C ILE A 163 9.97 0.66 -12.56
N LEU A 164 9.61 1.94 -12.61
CA LEU A 164 10.32 2.93 -13.45
C LEU A 164 11.55 3.49 -12.73
N ARG A 165 11.55 3.51 -11.39
CA ARG A 165 12.73 3.85 -10.59
C ARG A 165 13.89 2.88 -10.79
N MET A 166 13.63 1.62 -11.14
CA MET A 166 14.69 0.66 -11.47
C MET A 166 15.53 1.12 -12.68
N PHE A 167 15.00 2.00 -13.52
CA PHE A 167 15.66 2.53 -14.71
C PHE A 167 16.15 3.98 -14.53
N GLU A 168 16.01 4.54 -13.32
CA GLU A 168 16.50 5.87 -12.98
C GLU A 168 18.01 6.04 -13.29
N PRO A 169 18.90 5.08 -12.97
CA PRO A 169 20.32 5.20 -13.33
C PRO A 169 20.52 5.28 -14.86
N THR A 170 19.81 4.46 -15.63
CA THR A 170 19.87 4.46 -17.09
C THR A 170 19.38 5.77 -17.69
N LEU A 171 18.28 6.33 -17.16
CA LEU A 171 17.74 7.61 -17.61
C LEU A 171 18.67 8.79 -17.25
N LYS A 172 19.35 8.73 -16.09
CA LYS A 172 20.38 9.70 -15.71
C LYS A 172 21.59 9.63 -16.64
N GLU A 173 22.02 8.42 -17.01
CA GLU A 173 23.15 8.19 -17.92
C GLU A 173 22.85 8.69 -19.35
N LEU A 174 21.60 8.58 -19.80
CA LEU A 174 21.15 9.15 -21.07
C LEU A 174 21.18 10.69 -21.07
N GLY A 175 20.86 11.32 -19.94
CA GLY A 175 20.82 12.76 -19.85
C GLY A 175 19.85 13.36 -20.87
N ASP A 176 20.36 14.28 -21.70
CA ASP A 176 19.59 14.97 -22.74
C ASP A 176 19.47 14.17 -24.06
N LYS A 177 20.07 12.98 -24.13
CA LYS A 177 19.94 12.11 -25.30
C LYS A 177 18.52 11.58 -25.42
N LYS A 178 17.97 11.61 -26.64
CA LYS A 178 16.63 11.08 -26.94
C LYS A 178 16.61 9.57 -26.73
N ILE A 179 15.69 9.08 -25.90
CA ILE A 179 15.60 7.66 -25.54
C ILE A 179 15.40 6.80 -26.79
N ILE A 180 14.52 7.23 -27.70
CA ILE A 180 14.18 6.48 -28.92
C ILE A 180 15.38 6.16 -29.82
N ASN A 181 16.40 7.02 -29.84
CA ASN A 181 17.62 6.82 -30.64
C ASN A 181 18.52 5.69 -30.10
N HIS A 182 18.17 5.14 -28.93
CA HIS A 182 18.89 4.07 -28.24
C HIS A 182 18.05 2.80 -28.10
N MET A 183 16.93 2.71 -28.83
CA MET A 183 15.99 1.57 -28.82
C MET A 183 16.06 0.71 -30.09
N ASP A 184 17.03 0.95 -30.99
CA ASP A 184 17.12 0.27 -32.28
C ASP A 184 18.40 -0.59 -32.38
N GLU A 185 18.24 -1.89 -32.63
CA GLU A 185 19.29 -2.93 -32.62
C GLU A 185 20.15 -2.92 -33.90
N SER A 186 19.74 -2.21 -34.95
CA SER A 186 20.32 -2.32 -36.30
C SER A 186 21.70 -1.69 -36.47
N ASN A 187 22.26 -1.03 -35.45
CA ASN A 187 23.64 -0.54 -35.49
C ASN A 187 24.17 -0.28 -34.06
N LYS A 188 24.85 -1.25 -33.42
CA LYS A 188 25.94 -0.95 -32.46
C LYS A 188 26.79 -2.15 -31.97
N PRO A 189 28.05 -1.89 -31.59
CA PRO A 189 29.04 -2.91 -31.22
C PRO A 189 28.83 -3.48 -29.80
N GLN A 190 29.39 -4.67 -29.56
CA GLN A 190 29.25 -5.54 -28.37
C GLN A 190 29.53 -4.90 -26.98
N MET A 191 29.98 -3.65 -26.89
CA MET A 191 30.38 -3.01 -25.62
C MET A 191 29.22 -2.43 -24.79
N LEU A 192 27.96 -2.61 -25.21
CA LEU A 192 26.78 -1.99 -24.59
C LEU A 192 25.77 -3.01 -24.06
N GLN A 193 26.21 -3.93 -23.19
CA GLN A 193 25.31 -4.84 -22.47
C GLN A 193 24.33 -4.13 -21.51
N ARG A 194 24.52 -2.83 -21.22
CA ARG A 194 23.57 -1.98 -20.49
C ARG A 194 22.43 -1.41 -21.35
N ILE A 195 22.58 -1.33 -22.68
CA ILE A 195 21.52 -0.81 -23.58
C ILE A 195 20.34 -1.77 -23.70
N ASN A 196 20.55 -3.07 -23.43
CA ASN A 196 19.49 -4.06 -23.20
C ASN A 196 18.48 -3.64 -22.11
N SER A 197 18.81 -2.67 -21.24
CA SER A 197 17.91 -2.13 -20.23
C SER A 197 16.81 -1.23 -20.78
N LEU A 198 16.98 -0.55 -21.93
CA LEU A 198 15.97 0.38 -22.46
C LEU A 198 14.87 -0.33 -23.25
N ASP A 199 15.20 -1.38 -24.00
CA ASP A 199 14.18 -2.23 -24.62
C ASP A 199 13.45 -3.04 -23.57
N SER A 200 14.19 -3.54 -22.56
CA SER A 200 13.59 -4.15 -21.38
C SER A 200 12.68 -3.18 -20.62
N PHE A 201 13.09 -1.91 -20.48
CA PHE A 201 12.29 -0.84 -19.90
C PHE A 201 11.00 -0.64 -20.68
N PHE A 202 11.08 -0.49 -22.00
CA PHE A 202 9.90 -0.25 -22.83
C PHE A 202 8.97 -1.47 -22.92
N LYS A 203 9.54 -2.68 -22.94
CA LYS A 203 8.79 -3.94 -22.86
C LYS A 203 8.08 -4.08 -21.53
N THR A 204 8.75 -3.75 -20.42
CA THR A 204 8.15 -3.73 -19.08
C THR A 204 7.03 -2.70 -18.99
N LEU A 205 7.25 -1.51 -19.53
CA LEU A 205 6.26 -0.44 -19.58
C LEU A 205 5.03 -0.85 -20.39
N LYS A 206 5.19 -1.46 -21.57
CA LYS A 206 4.07 -2.04 -22.35
C LYS A 206 3.32 -3.13 -21.58
N LYS A 207 4.04 -4.01 -20.91
CA LYS A 207 3.46 -5.11 -20.13
C LYS A 207 2.61 -4.59 -18.97
N GLU A 208 3.11 -3.58 -18.24
CA GLU A 208 2.39 -2.97 -17.12
C GLU A 208 1.13 -2.23 -17.61
N ILE A 209 1.21 -1.49 -18.71
CA ILE A 209 0.04 -0.84 -19.34
C ILE A 209 -1.03 -1.88 -19.70
N SER A 210 -0.64 -3.02 -20.29
CA SER A 210 -1.56 -4.10 -20.64
C SER A 210 -2.20 -4.74 -19.40
N HIS A 211 -1.40 -4.97 -18.35
CA HIS A 211 -1.87 -5.50 -17.08
C HIS A 211 -2.90 -4.57 -16.43
N LEU A 212 -2.58 -3.28 -16.29
CA LEU A 212 -3.49 -2.27 -15.72
C LEU A 212 -4.77 -2.13 -16.55
N SER A 213 -4.68 -2.17 -17.88
CA SER A 213 -5.86 -2.16 -18.75
C SER A 213 -6.77 -3.36 -18.49
N THR A 214 -6.18 -4.53 -18.24
CA THR A 214 -6.94 -5.76 -17.93
C THR A 214 -7.56 -5.68 -16.53
N GLU A 215 -6.81 -5.20 -15.54
CA GLU A 215 -7.31 -5.01 -14.18
C GLU A 215 -8.45 -3.99 -14.14
N MET A 216 -8.32 -2.86 -14.84
CA MET A 216 -9.40 -1.87 -14.99
C MET A 216 -10.66 -2.50 -15.61
N ALA A 217 -10.53 -3.30 -16.67
CA ALA A 217 -11.66 -3.98 -17.29
C ALA A 217 -12.34 -4.98 -16.34
N GLN A 218 -11.57 -5.67 -15.49
CA GLN A 218 -12.11 -6.56 -14.47
C GLN A 218 -12.82 -5.80 -13.34
N LEU A 219 -12.26 -4.67 -12.90
CA LEU A 219 -12.86 -3.80 -11.88
C LEU A 219 -14.16 -3.18 -12.41
N GLU A 220 -14.19 -2.72 -13.66
CA GLU A 220 -15.39 -2.17 -14.30
C GLU A 220 -16.51 -3.22 -14.38
N LYS A 221 -16.19 -4.48 -14.70
CA LYS A 221 -17.16 -5.59 -14.69
C LYS A 221 -17.70 -5.89 -13.29
N ARG A 222 -16.93 -5.64 -12.23
CA ARG A 222 -17.37 -5.83 -10.83
C ARG A 222 -18.21 -4.66 -10.30
N MET A 223 -18.19 -3.53 -11.01
CA MET A 223 -18.98 -2.33 -10.68
C MET A 223 -20.33 -2.27 -11.41
N LYS A 224 -20.54 -3.11 -12.44
CA LYS A 224 -21.81 -3.27 -13.19
C LYS A 224 -22.62 -4.41 -12.58
#